data_AF-A0AAD4MFU0-F1
#
_entry.id   AF-A0AAD4MFU0-F1
#
_cell.length_a   1.000
_cell.length_b   1.000
_cell.length_c   1.000
_cell.angle_alpha   90.00
_cell.angle_beta   90.00
_cell.angle_gamma   90.00
#
_symmetry.space_group_name_H-M   'P 1'
#
loop_
_entity.id
_entity.type
_entity.pdbx_description
1 polymer ?
#
loop_
_entity_poly.entity_id
_entity_poly.type
_entity_poly.pdbx_seq_one_letter_code
_entity_poly.pdbx_strand_id
1 'polypeptide(L)'
;MRRAPTWPRGRPAAEGIGHRHPPRRVYETDMAEGLKVMALEGHGIAFLPQSAVRKEIKARKLVSALPPEIDSLEATMEIRAYRERPGTPAPVRAGAGRAALKAADTLQPKRTADALWSYLVGTQPQR
;
A
#
# COMPACT_ATOMS: atom_id res chain seq x y z
N MET A 1 -57.82 -6.27 -19.25
CA MET A 1 -57.92 -6.15 -17.77
C MET A 1 -57.29 -7.39 -17.13
N ARG A 2 -56.05 -7.31 -16.64
CA ARG A 2 -55.38 -8.43 -15.92
C ARG A 2 -55.39 -8.10 -14.42
N ARG A 3 -55.92 -9.00 -13.60
CA ARG A 3 -55.99 -8.84 -12.14
C ARG A 3 -54.60 -9.04 -11.52
N ALA A 4 -54.23 -8.19 -10.57
CA ALA A 4 -52.98 -8.30 -9.80
C ALA A 4 -53.05 -9.48 -8.80
N PRO A 5 -51.92 -10.15 -8.50
CA PRO A 5 -51.89 -11.20 -7.49
C PRO A 5 -51.88 -10.59 -6.08
N THR A 6 -52.86 -10.96 -5.26
CA THR A 6 -52.95 -10.57 -3.85
C THR A 6 -52.05 -11.50 -3.02
N TRP A 7 -51.00 -10.94 -2.41
CA TRP A 7 -50.17 -11.67 -1.45
C TRP A 7 -50.88 -11.77 -0.09
N PRO A 8 -50.88 -12.94 0.58
CA PRO A 8 -51.43 -13.08 1.92
C PRO A 8 -50.56 -12.35 2.95
N ARG A 9 -51.21 -11.64 3.88
CA ARG A 9 -50.58 -11.03 5.06
C ARG A 9 -50.04 -12.14 5.96
N GLY A 10 -48.72 -12.14 6.21
CA GLY A 10 -48.13 -12.97 7.27
C GLY A 10 -46.83 -13.70 6.94
N ARG A 11 -45.90 -13.14 6.16
CA ARG A 11 -44.51 -13.65 6.20
C ARG A 11 -43.73 -12.96 7.32
N PRO A 12 -43.09 -13.69 8.24
CA PRO A 12 -42.15 -13.12 9.19
C PRO A 12 -40.95 -12.51 8.43
N ALA A 13 -40.59 -11.29 8.82
CA ALA A 13 -39.47 -10.55 8.28
C ALA A 13 -38.13 -11.11 8.84
N ALA A 14 -37.70 -12.26 8.36
CA ALA A 14 -36.35 -12.77 8.59
C ALA A 14 -36.07 -13.98 7.70
N GLU A 15 -35.67 -13.76 6.45
CA GLU A 15 -34.64 -14.56 5.76
C GLU A 15 -34.53 -14.10 4.30
N GLY A 16 -33.30 -13.83 3.86
CA GLY A 16 -32.99 -13.63 2.45
C GLY A 16 -32.41 -12.28 2.08
N ILE A 17 -31.24 -11.94 2.64
CA ILE A 17 -30.24 -11.18 1.88
C ILE A 17 -28.86 -11.83 2.09
N GLY A 18 -28.80 -13.12 1.76
CA GLY A 18 -27.54 -13.79 1.46
C GLY A 18 -26.96 -13.20 0.17
N HIS A 19 -25.64 -13.00 0.19
CA HIS A 19 -24.80 -12.35 -0.83
C HIS A 19 -24.64 -10.83 -0.70
N ARG A 20 -24.07 -10.38 0.42
CA ARG A 20 -23.21 -9.18 0.39
C ARG A 20 -22.02 -9.48 -0.53
N HIS A 21 -22.15 -9.17 -1.81
CA HIS A 21 -20.99 -9.17 -2.69
C HIS A 21 -20.01 -8.12 -2.15
N PRO A 22 -18.74 -8.48 -1.88
CA PRO A 22 -17.74 -7.46 -1.60
C PRO A 22 -17.73 -6.47 -2.78
N PRO A 23 -17.49 -5.17 -2.53
CA PRO A 23 -17.41 -4.19 -3.60
C PRO A 23 -16.50 -4.72 -4.69
N ARG A 24 -17.05 -4.86 -5.90
CA ARG A 24 -16.30 -5.40 -7.04
C ARG A 24 -15.15 -4.43 -7.31
N ARG A 25 -13.90 -4.93 -7.36
CA ARG A 25 -12.76 -4.12 -7.78
C ARG A 25 -13.01 -3.66 -9.22
N VAL A 26 -13.16 -2.35 -9.39
CA VAL A 26 -13.36 -1.74 -10.71
C VAL A 26 -12.05 -1.12 -11.23
N TYR A 27 -11.19 -0.64 -10.32
CA TYR A 27 -9.94 0.04 -10.67
C TYR A 27 -8.83 -0.30 -9.66
N GLU A 28 -7.62 -0.53 -10.18
CA GLU A 28 -6.41 -0.78 -9.41
C GLU A 28 -5.27 0.04 -10.02
N THR A 29 -4.52 0.76 -9.19
CA THR A 29 -3.39 1.60 -9.60
C THR A 29 -2.38 1.68 -8.46
N ASP A 30 -1.12 1.92 -8.80
CA ASP A 30 -0.01 2.08 -7.86
C ASP A 30 -0.10 3.39 -7.05
N MET A 31 -0.72 4.41 -7.64
CA MET A 31 -0.79 5.76 -7.07
C MET A 31 -2.17 6.06 -6.49
N ALA A 32 -2.22 6.42 -5.21
CA ALA A 32 -3.46 6.74 -4.51
C ALA A 32 -4.21 7.95 -5.11
N GLU A 33 -3.51 8.88 -5.76
CA GLU A 33 -4.15 10.07 -6.35
C GLU A 33 -5.14 9.73 -7.45
N GLY A 34 -4.84 8.73 -8.29
CA GLY A 34 -5.76 8.28 -9.33
C GLY A 34 -7.09 7.82 -8.73
N LEU A 35 -7.04 6.96 -7.71
CA LEU A 35 -8.25 6.49 -7.01
C LEU A 35 -8.99 7.62 -6.29
N LYS A 36 -8.27 8.59 -5.73
CA LYS A 36 -8.87 9.76 -5.09
C LYS A 36 -9.70 10.59 -6.06
N VAL A 37 -9.18 10.87 -7.26
CA VAL A 37 -9.92 11.60 -8.30
C VAL A 37 -11.19 10.82 -8.66
N MET A 38 -11.09 9.51 -8.83
CA MET A 38 -12.27 8.69 -9.16
C MET A 38 -13.34 8.72 -8.06
N ALA A 39 -12.94 8.67 -6.79
CA ALA A 39 -13.86 8.79 -5.67
C ALA A 39 -14.54 10.17 -5.61
N LEU A 40 -13.79 11.24 -5.90
CA LEU A 40 -14.33 12.62 -5.94
C LEU A 40 -15.34 12.83 -7.08
N GLU A 41 -15.13 12.19 -8.23
CA GLU A 41 -16.06 12.19 -9.36
C GLU A 41 -17.28 11.26 -9.15
N GLY A 42 -17.34 10.56 -8.00
CA GLY A 42 -18.47 9.71 -7.65
C GLY A 42 -18.46 8.31 -8.29
N HIS A 43 -17.31 7.85 -8.79
CA HIS A 43 -17.19 6.52 -9.41
C HIS A 43 -17.20 5.36 -8.41
N GLY A 44 -17.21 5.64 -7.10
CA GLY A 44 -17.39 4.63 -6.07
C GLY A 44 -16.62 4.91 -4.78
N ILE A 45 -16.31 3.83 -4.06
CA ILE A 45 -15.59 3.86 -2.78
C ILE A 45 -14.12 3.51 -3.04
N ALA A 46 -13.21 4.23 -2.39
CA ALA A 46 -11.78 3.96 -2.45
C ALA A 46 -11.17 3.84 -1.05
N PHE A 47 -10.21 2.94 -0.90
CA PHE A 47 -9.35 2.86 0.28
C PHE A 47 -8.13 3.75 0.05
N LEU A 48 -7.97 4.82 0.82
CA LEU A 48 -6.97 5.87 0.58
C LEU A 48 -6.18 6.17 1.85
N PRO A 49 -4.87 6.51 1.73
CA PRO A 49 -4.10 7.01 2.87
C PRO A 49 -4.74 8.28 3.43
N GLN A 50 -4.94 8.33 4.74
CA GLN A 50 -5.63 9.46 5.37
C GLN A 50 -4.93 10.80 5.09
N SER A 51 -3.60 10.82 5.01
CA SER A 51 -2.80 12.01 4.67
C SER A 51 -3.14 12.58 3.28
N ALA A 52 -3.53 11.75 2.32
CA ALA A 52 -3.84 12.16 0.96
C ALA A 52 -5.22 12.83 0.81
N VAL A 53 -6.12 12.64 1.79
CA VAL A 53 -7.54 13.06 1.69
C VAL A 53 -8.00 14.04 2.78
N ARG A 54 -7.09 14.49 3.66
CA ARG A 54 -7.42 15.41 4.77
C ARG A 54 -8.16 16.68 4.32
N LYS A 55 -7.73 17.26 3.19
CA LYS A 55 -8.31 18.52 2.67
C LYS A 55 -9.75 18.29 2.18
N GLU A 56 -9.99 17.19 1.49
CA GLU A 56 -11.29 16.84 0.90
C GLU A 56 -12.31 16.45 1.96
N ILE A 57 -11.88 15.75 3.02
CA ILE A 57 -12.73 15.48 4.19
C ILE A 57 -13.12 16.79 4.88
N LYS A 58 -12.15 17.68 5.14
CA LYS A 58 -12.44 19.00 5.72
C LYS A 58 -13.39 19.83 4.86
N ALA A 59 -13.25 19.73 3.54
CA ALA A 59 -14.12 20.37 2.56
C ALA A 59 -15.44 19.62 2.32
N ARG A 60 -15.69 18.50 3.02
CA ARG A 60 -16.87 17.62 2.87
C ARG A 60 -17.09 17.11 1.43
N LYS A 61 -16.02 17.00 0.65
CA LYS A 61 -16.04 16.38 -0.68
C LYS A 61 -15.94 14.85 -0.62
N LEU A 62 -15.34 14.33 0.45
CA LEU A 62 -15.28 12.91 0.77
C LEU A 62 -15.77 12.69 2.20
N VAL A 63 -16.32 11.50 2.44
CA VAL A 63 -16.81 11.04 3.75
C VAL A 63 -16.33 9.62 4.01
N SER A 64 -16.33 9.20 5.28
CA SER A 64 -16.07 7.80 5.60
C SER A 64 -17.18 6.91 5.01
N ALA A 65 -16.79 5.83 4.35
CA ALA A 65 -17.70 4.83 3.82
C ALA A 65 -17.97 3.68 4.81
N LEU A 66 -17.54 3.83 6.07
CA LEU A 66 -17.69 2.80 7.10
C LEU A 66 -19.18 2.66 7.49
N PRO A 67 -19.78 1.46 7.34
CA PRO A 67 -21.14 1.20 7.82
C PRO A 67 -21.23 1.31 9.34
N PRO A 68 -22.40 1.64 9.92
CA PRO A 68 -22.59 1.72 11.37
C PRO A 68 -22.28 0.41 12.12
N GLU A 69 -22.34 -0.73 11.43
CA GLU A 69 -22.12 -2.05 12.01
C GLU A 69 -20.65 -2.48 12.03
N ILE A 70 -19.74 -1.69 11.46
CA ILE A 70 -18.31 -2.00 11.38
C ILE A 70 -17.53 -0.99 12.20
N ASP A 71 -16.74 -1.48 13.16
CA ASP A 71 -15.98 -0.62 14.08
C ASP A 71 -14.84 0.13 13.38
N SER A 72 -14.13 -0.52 12.45
CA SER A 72 -13.06 0.12 11.65
C SER A 72 -12.74 -0.63 10.36
N LEU A 73 -12.33 0.12 9.34
CA LEU A 73 -11.76 -0.41 8.09
C LEU A 73 -10.51 0.42 7.75
N GLU A 74 -9.48 0.25 8.56
CA GLU A 74 -8.25 1.03 8.47
C GLU A 74 -7.03 0.10 8.56
N ALA A 75 -5.92 0.52 7.95
CA ALA A 75 -4.64 -0.16 8.06
C ALA A 75 -3.55 0.86 8.39
N THR A 76 -2.78 0.60 9.44
CA THR A 76 -1.66 1.46 9.82
C THR A 76 -0.44 1.15 8.96
N MET A 77 0.13 2.18 8.33
CA MET A 77 1.34 2.06 7.51
C MET A 77 2.46 2.92 8.10
N GLU A 78 3.65 2.34 8.30
CA GLU A 78 4.85 3.05 8.72
C GLU A 78 5.62 3.56 7.49
N ILE A 79 6.02 4.83 7.50
CA ILE A 79 6.84 5.44 6.43
C ILE A 79 8.25 5.64 6.98
N ARG A 80 9.25 5.01 6.35
CA ARG A 80 10.67 5.10 6.73
C ARG A 80 11.50 5.78 5.65
N ALA A 81 12.35 6.72 6.06
CA ALA A 81 13.32 7.34 5.18
C ALA A 81 14.70 6.70 5.38
N TYR A 82 15.31 6.23 4.29
CA TYR A 82 16.63 5.64 4.31
C TYR A 82 17.61 6.54 3.56
N ARG A 83 18.82 6.67 4.11
CA ARG A 83 19.97 7.27 3.41
C ARG A 83 21.15 6.33 3.52
N GLU A 84 22.02 6.37 2.51
CA GLU A 84 23.31 5.70 2.61
C GLU A 84 24.10 6.28 3.80
N ARG A 85 24.78 5.42 4.55
CA ARG A 85 25.74 5.87 5.55
C ARG A 85 26.92 6.51 4.81
N PRO A 86 27.29 7.78 5.08
CA PRO A 86 28.44 8.39 4.44
C PRO A 86 29.68 7.49 4.61
N GLY A 87 30.28 7.08 3.50
CA GLY A 87 31.51 6.28 3.54
C GLY A 87 32.64 7.07 4.20
N THR A 88 33.45 6.40 5.02
CA THR A 88 34.69 7.00 5.51
C THR A 88 35.56 7.33 4.30
N PRO A 89 36.02 8.58 4.11
CA PRO A 89 36.96 8.90 3.05
C PRO A 89 38.15 7.96 3.17
N ALA A 90 38.50 7.27 2.08
CA ALA A 90 39.69 6.42 2.07
C ALA A 90 40.88 7.28 2.52
N PRO A 91 41.77 6.77 3.38
CA PRO A 91 42.98 7.50 3.74
C PRO A 91 43.73 7.79 2.44
N VAL A 92 43.86 9.06 2.10
CA VAL A 92 44.71 9.52 1.00
C VAL A 92 46.11 9.07 1.39
N ARG A 93 46.62 8.02 0.74
CA ARG A 93 47.98 7.52 0.99
C ARG A 93 48.95 8.65 0.63
N ALA A 94 49.50 9.31 1.65
CA ALA A 94 50.63 10.19 1.49
C ALA A 94 51.83 9.34 1.05
N GLY A 95 52.30 9.63 -0.16
CA GLY A 95 53.52 9.19 -0.83
C GLY A 95 54.31 8.00 -0.27
N ALA A 96 54.34 6.90 -1.02
CA ALA A 96 55.52 6.04 -1.13
C ALA A 96 55.45 5.19 -2.41
N GLY A 97 56.44 5.37 -3.29
CA GLY A 97 57.07 4.31 -4.09
C GLY A 97 56.26 3.65 -5.21
N ARG A 98 56.73 3.83 -6.45
CA ARG A 98 56.43 2.95 -7.59
C ARG A 98 56.76 1.49 -7.26
N ALA A 99 55.74 0.62 -7.23
CA ALA A 99 55.72 -0.73 -7.80
C ALA A 99 54.56 -1.56 -7.20
N ALA A 100 53.47 -1.71 -7.95
CA ALA A 100 52.59 -2.89 -8.00
C ALA A 100 51.31 -2.53 -8.79
N LEU A 101 51.45 -2.33 -10.10
CA LEU A 101 50.33 -2.60 -11.00
C LEU A 101 50.18 -4.12 -11.04
N LYS A 102 49.26 -4.68 -10.25
CA LYS A 102 48.41 -5.82 -10.61
C LYS A 102 47.48 -6.19 -9.46
N ALA A 103 46.22 -6.41 -9.82
CA ALA A 103 45.10 -6.93 -9.01
C ALA A 103 44.43 -5.93 -8.05
N ALA A 104 43.70 -4.95 -8.60
CA ALA A 104 42.64 -4.26 -7.85
C ALA A 104 41.44 -3.91 -8.74
N ASP A 105 41.19 -4.73 -9.76
CA ASP A 105 40.05 -4.53 -10.68
C ASP A 105 39.28 -5.85 -10.76
N THR A 106 38.35 -6.05 -9.81
CA THR A 106 37.24 -7.05 -9.78
C THR A 106 36.78 -7.36 -8.34
N LEU A 107 36.46 -6.35 -7.52
CA LEU A 107 35.46 -6.58 -6.45
C LEU A 107 34.07 -6.26 -7.01
N GLN A 108 33.53 -7.31 -7.63
CA GLN A 108 32.28 -7.39 -8.35
C GLN A 108 31.07 -6.91 -7.53
N PRO A 109 30.19 -6.05 -8.08
CA PRO A 109 28.94 -5.61 -7.45
C PRO A 109 27.96 -6.75 -7.14
N LYS A 110 28.14 -7.93 -7.77
CA LYS A 110 27.42 -9.16 -7.42
C LYS A 110 27.59 -9.54 -5.94
N ARG A 111 28.80 -9.40 -5.38
CA ARG A 111 29.09 -9.78 -3.99
C ARG A 111 28.34 -8.92 -2.97
N THR A 112 28.14 -7.64 -3.26
CA THR A 112 27.42 -6.72 -2.37
C THR A 112 25.92 -7.00 -2.41
N ALA A 113 25.36 -7.29 -3.59
CA ALA A 113 23.98 -7.71 -3.73
C ALA A 113 23.72 -9.05 -3.02
N ASP A 114 24.61 -10.03 -3.19
CA ASP A 114 24.52 -11.35 -2.55
C ASP A 114 24.57 -11.26 -1.01
N ALA A 115 25.41 -10.37 -0.48
CA ALA A 115 25.50 -10.11 0.95
C ALA A 115 24.21 -9.45 1.50
N LEU A 116 23.62 -8.51 0.74
CA LEU A 116 22.36 -7.87 1.10
C LEU A 116 21.20 -8.86 1.10
N TRP A 117 21.11 -9.72 0.07
CA TRP A 117 20.09 -10.77 -0.01
C TRP A 117 20.18 -11.75 1.16
N SER A 118 21.41 -12.17 1.53
CA SER A 118 21.63 -13.07 2.67
C SER A 118 21.18 -12.45 4.00
N TYR A 119 21.46 -11.15 4.20
CA TYR A 119 21.01 -10.41 5.37
C TYR A 119 19.49 -10.27 5.44
N LEU A 120 18.83 -9.94 4.33
CA LEU A 120 17.37 -9.79 4.25
C LEU A 120 16.65 -11.11 4.52
N VAL A 121 17.16 -12.23 3.99
CA VAL A 121 16.58 -13.56 4.24
C VAL A 121 16.78 -13.98 5.70
N GLY A 122 17.95 -13.70 6.29
CA GLY A 122 18.25 -14.04 7.69
C GLY A 122 17.53 -13.17 8.73
N THR A 123 17.03 -12.00 8.34
CA THR A 123 16.32 -11.06 9.24
C THR A 123 14.80 -11.08 9.08
N GLN A 124 14.24 -11.99 8.27
CA GLN A 124 12.80 -12.24 8.24
C GLN A 124 12.36 -12.81 9.60
N PRO A 125 11.46 -12.13 10.34
CA PRO A 125 10.89 -12.68 11.55
C PRO A 125 10.09 -13.94 11.17
N GLN A 126 10.47 -15.07 11.75
CA GLN A 126 9.66 -16.29 11.69
C GLN A 126 8.32 -15.96 12.36
N ARG A 127 7.24 -15.99 11.58
CA ARG A 127 5.88 -15.91 12.12
C ARG A 127 5.57 -17.13 12.96
#